data_AF-A0A9D1V7T4-F1
#
_entry.id   AF-A0A9D1V7T4-F1
#
_cell.length_a   1.000
_cell.length_b   1.000
_cell.length_c   1.000
_cell.angle_alpha   90.00
_cell.angle_beta   90.00
_cell.angle_gamma   90.00
#
_symmetry.space_group_name_H-M   'P 1'
#
loop_
_entity.id
_entity.type
_entity.pdbx_description
1 polymer ?
#
loop_
_entity_poly.entity_id
_entity_poly.type
_entity_poly.pdbx_seq_one_letter_code
_entity_poly.pdbx_strand_id
1 'polypeptide(L)'
;MVCSNCNKREASHTVCGEDGTELHLCDGCYERLGGAASYLGEDAGFLADFLSTGQDEDVRCPVCGTTVADYRRTGLVGCASCYTAFREEIMPFVRRMHGKTRHVGKHPLGNGKLYELMDTLKSLRTELERALLEKRTEDTKRINRDIRDVQRMINEEGRHE
;
A
#
# COMPACT_ATOMS: atom_id res chain seq x y z
N MET A 1 23.54 11.91 -24.34
CA MET A 1 22.28 12.11 -23.59
C MET A 1 22.16 10.98 -22.59
N VAL A 2 21.97 11.29 -21.31
CA VAL A 2 21.87 10.26 -20.25
C VAL A 2 20.42 9.82 -20.12
N CYS A 3 20.19 8.55 -19.78
CA CYS A 3 18.85 7.97 -19.64
C CYS A 3 17.99 8.69 -18.60
N SER A 4 16.82 9.19 -19.00
CA SER A 4 15.90 9.97 -18.15
C SER A 4 15.36 9.19 -16.94
N ASN A 5 15.35 7.86 -16.99
CA ASN A 5 14.83 7.02 -15.92
C ASN A 5 15.91 6.64 -14.88
N CYS A 6 17.14 6.37 -15.30
CA CYS A 6 18.18 5.88 -14.38
C CYS A 6 19.34 6.83 -14.15
N ASN A 7 19.51 7.88 -14.98
CA ASN A 7 20.61 8.85 -14.93
C ASN A 7 22.04 8.26 -14.84
N LYS A 8 22.20 6.97 -15.10
CA LYS A 8 23.45 6.22 -14.87
C LYS A 8 24.15 5.82 -16.18
N ARG A 9 23.42 5.76 -17.31
CA ARG A 9 23.91 5.25 -18.61
C ARG A 9 23.43 6.13 -19.76
N GLU A 10 24.16 6.12 -20.87
CA GLU A 10 23.75 6.81 -22.10
C GLU A 10 22.45 6.20 -22.65
N ALA A 11 21.59 7.06 -23.19
CA ALA A 11 20.31 6.67 -23.77
C ALA A 11 20.51 6.16 -25.20
N SER A 12 19.94 4.99 -25.48
CA SER A 12 20.03 4.28 -26.76
C SER A 12 18.68 4.20 -27.48
N HIS A 13 17.57 4.31 -26.74
CA HIS A 13 16.21 4.21 -27.26
C HIS A 13 15.38 5.45 -26.92
N THR A 14 14.53 5.89 -27.84
CA THR A 14 13.59 6.99 -27.63
C THR A 14 12.16 6.46 -27.72
N VAL A 15 11.36 6.71 -26.69
CA VAL A 15 9.94 6.33 -26.61
C VAL A 15 9.10 7.60 -26.57
N CYS A 16 8.10 7.70 -27.44
CA CYS A 16 7.15 8.81 -27.42
C CYS A 16 5.92 8.39 -26.59
N GLY A 17 5.63 9.13 -25.52
CA GLY A 17 4.38 9.00 -24.78
C GLY A 17 3.19 9.59 -25.56
N GLU A 18 1.97 9.25 -25.14
CA GLU A 18 0.73 9.76 -25.75
C GLU A 18 0.59 11.29 -25.66
N ASP A 19 1.17 11.91 -24.63
CA ASP A 19 1.20 13.37 -24.43
C ASP A 19 2.28 14.10 -25.26
N GLY A 20 2.95 13.39 -26.17
CA GLY A 20 4.00 13.95 -27.03
C GLY A 20 5.36 14.14 -26.33
N THR A 21 5.53 13.59 -25.12
CA THR A 21 6.81 13.62 -24.41
C THR A 21 7.77 12.57 -24.95
N GLU A 22 8.96 13.00 -25.39
CA GLU A 22 10.05 12.12 -25.81
C GLU A 22 10.88 11.68 -24.60
N LEU A 23 10.86 10.38 -24.29
CA LEU A 23 11.65 9.76 -23.22
C LEU A 23 12.86 9.04 -23.81
N HIS A 24 14.06 9.43 -23.37
CA HIS A 24 15.32 8.80 -23.77
C HIS A 24 15.75 7.77 -22.72
N LEU A 25 15.72 6.48 -23.08
CA LEU A 25 15.98 5.34 -22.21
C LEU A 25 17.25 4.59 -22.65
N CYS A 26 17.97 3.99 -21.70
CA CYS A 26 19.05 3.04 -21.98
C CYS A 26 18.49 1.63 -22.21
N ASP A 27 19.27 0.73 -22.81
CA ASP A 27 18.89 -0.66 -23.15
C ASP A 27 18.15 -1.36 -21.99
N GLY A 28 18.73 -1.31 -20.79
CA GLY A 28 18.14 -1.98 -19.61
C GLY A 28 16.88 -1.32 -19.04
N CYS A 29 16.61 -0.04 -19.35
CA CYS A 29 15.34 0.61 -19.00
C CYS A 29 14.28 0.35 -20.08
N TYR A 30 14.69 0.30 -21.34
CA TYR A 30 13.80 0.00 -22.47
C TYR A 30 13.25 -1.44 -22.40
N GLU A 31 14.11 -2.43 -22.12
CA GLU A 31 13.69 -3.82 -21.93
C GLU A 31 12.73 -4.00 -20.75
N ARG A 32 12.93 -3.27 -19.65
CA ARG A 32 12.00 -3.30 -18.51
C ARG A 32 10.64 -2.72 -18.86
N LEU A 33 10.61 -1.69 -19.70
CA LEU A 33 9.39 -1.10 -20.22
C LEU A 33 8.64 -2.11 -21.12
N GLY A 34 9.35 -2.74 -22.07
CA GLY A 34 8.77 -3.72 -23.00
C GLY A 34 8.37 -5.05 -22.34
N GLY A 35 9.10 -5.47 -21.31
CA GLY A 35 8.78 -6.67 -20.53
C GLY A 35 7.53 -6.51 -19.66
N ALA A 36 7.28 -5.31 -19.14
CA ALA A 36 6.07 -4.99 -18.37
C ALA A 36 4.83 -4.85 -19.26
N ALA A 37 4.96 -4.27 -20.46
CA ALA A 37 3.87 -4.15 -21.45
C ALA A 37 3.37 -5.52 -21.95
N SER A 38 4.23 -6.55 -21.94
CA SER A 38 3.85 -7.91 -22.33
C SER A 38 3.05 -8.66 -21.26
N TYR A 39 3.19 -8.27 -19.98
CA TYR A 39 2.53 -8.93 -18.84
C TYR A 39 1.28 -8.20 -18.35
N LEU A 40 1.10 -6.94 -18.74
CA LEU A 40 0.03 -6.07 -18.27
C LEU A 40 -0.56 -5.39 -19.49
N GLY A 41 -1.72 -5.88 -19.94
CA GLY A 41 -2.47 -5.22 -21.01
C GLY A 41 -2.79 -3.76 -20.65
N GLU A 42 -2.83 -2.92 -21.68
CA GLU A 42 -3.42 -1.56 -21.88
C GLU A 42 -3.60 -0.55 -20.72
N ASP A 43 -3.15 -0.80 -19.49
CA ASP A 43 -3.26 0.14 -18.38
C ASP A 43 -1.94 0.92 -18.20
N ALA A 44 -1.72 1.89 -19.10
CA ALA A 44 -0.57 2.82 -19.10
C ALA A 44 -0.43 3.61 -17.79
N GLY A 45 -1.50 3.73 -16.99
CA GLY A 45 -1.49 4.40 -15.69
C GLY A 45 -0.57 3.73 -14.64
N PHE A 46 -0.37 2.41 -14.72
CA PHE A 46 0.57 1.73 -13.82
C PHE A 46 2.03 1.98 -14.19
N LEU A 47 2.33 2.17 -15.48
CA LEU A 47 3.68 2.51 -15.94
C LEU A 47 4.10 3.89 -15.42
N ALA A 48 3.19 4.87 -15.41
CA ALA A 48 3.46 6.20 -14.88
C ALA A 48 3.70 6.20 -13.35
N ASP A 49 2.93 5.41 -12.59
CA ASP A 49 3.08 5.28 -11.14
C ASP A 49 4.35 4.48 -10.75
N PHE A 50 4.68 3.46 -11.55
CA PHE A 50 5.93 2.70 -11.42
C PHE A 50 7.17 3.54 -11.75
N LEU A 51 7.08 4.43 -12.74
CA LEU A 51 8.17 5.33 -13.12
C LEU A 51 8.27 6.57 -12.21
N SER A 52 7.18 7.03 -11.62
CA SER A 52 7.16 8.23 -10.76
C SER A 52 7.61 7.98 -9.31
N THR A 53 7.66 6.74 -8.84
CA THR A 53 8.11 6.40 -7.46
C THR A 53 9.62 6.18 -7.37
N GLY A 54 10.39 6.95 -8.12
CA GLY A 54 11.85 6.93 -8.13
C GLY A 54 12.47 7.95 -7.19
N GLN A 55 12.31 7.82 -5.86
CA GLN A 55 13.19 8.52 -4.89
C GLN A 55 13.55 7.76 -3.59
N ASP A 56 13.05 6.54 -3.32
CA ASP A 56 13.45 5.78 -2.12
C ASP A 56 14.46 4.67 -2.44
N GLU A 57 15.67 5.02 -2.91
CA GLU A 57 16.75 4.05 -3.14
C GLU A 57 17.39 3.50 -1.83
N ASP A 58 17.02 4.02 -0.65
CA ASP A 58 17.73 3.70 0.62
C ASP A 58 16.94 2.93 1.69
N VAL A 59 15.69 2.54 1.44
CA VAL A 59 14.97 1.70 2.40
C VAL A 59 15.51 0.27 2.32
N ARG A 60 16.24 -0.13 3.37
CA ARG A 60 16.87 -1.45 3.51
C ARG A 60 16.34 -2.19 4.72
N CYS A 61 16.23 -3.51 4.59
CA CYS A 61 15.87 -4.35 5.73
C CYS A 61 17.01 -4.34 6.76
N PRO A 62 16.74 -4.03 8.04
CA PRO A 62 17.78 -3.97 9.07
C PRO A 62 18.39 -5.34 9.42
N VAL A 63 17.75 -6.44 9.02
CA VAL A 63 18.17 -7.82 9.36
C VAL A 63 18.94 -8.47 8.22
N CYS A 64 18.39 -8.47 7.01
CA CYS A 64 18.98 -9.19 5.86
C CYS A 64 19.61 -8.27 4.81
N GLY A 65 19.45 -6.95 4.94
CA GLY A 65 20.05 -5.97 4.03
C GLY A 65 19.40 -5.88 2.65
N THR A 66 18.35 -6.67 2.35
CA THR A 66 17.58 -6.53 1.10
C THR A 66 17.08 -5.10 0.96
N THR A 67 17.06 -4.56 -0.26
CA THR A 67 16.56 -3.21 -0.53
C THR A 67 15.14 -3.26 -1.09
N VAL A 68 14.39 -2.16 -0.99
CA VAL A 68 13.09 -2.02 -1.69
C VAL A 68 13.27 -2.19 -3.20
N ALA A 69 14.37 -1.71 -3.78
CA ALA A 69 14.68 -1.88 -5.20
C ALA A 69 14.83 -3.36 -5.60
N ASP A 70 15.43 -4.19 -4.73
CA ASP A 70 15.54 -5.62 -4.96
C ASP A 70 14.18 -6.32 -4.90
N TYR A 71 13.32 -5.94 -3.95
CA TYR A 71 11.95 -6.42 -3.89
C TYR A 71 11.16 -6.02 -5.15
N ARG A 72 11.24 -4.76 -5.60
CA ARG A 72 10.54 -4.31 -6.83
C ARG A 72 11.02 -5.06 -8.09
N ARG A 73 12.30 -5.44 -8.13
CA ARG A 73 12.88 -6.17 -9.27
C ARG A 73 12.54 -7.66 -9.27
N THR A 74 12.52 -8.30 -8.10
CA THR A 74 12.41 -9.76 -7.98
C THR A 74 11.04 -10.23 -7.51
N GLY A 75 10.25 -9.34 -6.90
CA GLY A 75 9.01 -9.67 -6.19
C GLY A 75 9.21 -10.43 -4.88
N LEU A 76 10.46 -10.65 -4.46
CA LEU A 76 10.80 -11.52 -3.33
C LEU A 76 11.38 -10.73 -2.16
N VAL A 77 11.04 -11.16 -0.95
CA VAL A 77 11.58 -10.64 0.30
C VAL A 77 12.52 -11.66 0.95
N GLY A 78 13.63 -11.19 1.51
CA GLY A 78 14.69 -12.06 2.04
C GLY A 78 14.43 -12.64 3.44
N CYS A 79 13.68 -11.96 4.30
CA CYS A 79 13.38 -12.45 5.66
C CYS A 79 12.04 -11.91 6.18
N ALA A 80 11.60 -12.39 7.35
CA ALA A 80 10.34 -11.95 7.97
C ALA A 80 10.31 -10.43 8.26
N SER A 81 11.44 -9.83 8.65
CA SER A 81 11.54 -8.40 8.93
C SER A 81 11.37 -7.51 7.69
N CYS A 82 11.41 -8.08 6.48
CA CYS A 82 11.11 -7.32 5.26
C CYS A 82 9.63 -6.93 5.17
N TYR A 83 8.70 -7.71 5.73
CA TYR A 83 7.27 -7.36 5.74
C TYR A 83 6.97 -6.11 6.55
N THR A 84 7.79 -5.84 7.57
CA THR A 84 7.69 -4.62 8.37
C THR A 84 8.46 -3.47 7.73
N ALA A 85 9.65 -3.74 7.19
CA ALA A 85 10.49 -2.71 6.58
C ALA A 85 9.91 -2.14 5.27
N PHE A 86 9.29 -2.98 4.44
CA PHE A 86 8.73 -2.59 3.14
C PHE A 86 7.20 -2.64 3.16
N ARG A 87 6.62 -2.29 4.32
CA ARG A 87 5.19 -2.43 4.54
C ARG A 87 4.39 -1.59 3.55
N GLU A 88 4.85 -0.38 3.24
CA GLU A 88 4.15 0.55 2.37
C GLU A 88 4.09 0.04 0.93
N GLU A 89 5.12 -0.67 0.50
CA GLU A 89 5.25 -1.25 -0.83
C GLU A 89 4.55 -2.60 -0.95
N ILE A 90 4.58 -3.43 0.11
CA ILE A 90 3.96 -4.77 0.09
C ILE A 90 2.43 -4.68 0.24
N MET A 91 1.92 -3.75 1.06
CA MET A 91 0.49 -3.67 1.39
C MET A 91 -0.43 -3.48 0.17
N PRO A 92 -0.12 -2.62 -0.82
CA PRO A 92 -0.92 -2.49 -2.04
C PRO A 92 -1.03 -3.80 -2.83
N PHE A 93 0.07 -4.55 -2.97
CA PHE A 93 0.06 -5.85 -3.65
C PHE A 93 -0.75 -6.89 -2.88
N VAL A 94 -0.61 -6.94 -1.55
CA VAL A 94 -1.40 -7.85 -0.69
C VAL A 94 -2.90 -7.52 -0.78
N ARG A 95 -3.28 -6.23 -0.79
CA ARG A 95 -4.68 -5.82 -1.00
C ARG A 95 -5.19 -6.28 -2.35
N ARG A 96 -4.41 -6.15 -3.42
CA ARG A 96 -4.82 -6.55 -4.77
C ARG A 96 -5.00 -8.07 -4.89
N MET A 97 -4.09 -8.87 -4.31
CA MET A 97 -4.15 -10.34 -4.40
C MET A 97 -5.17 -10.97 -3.45
N HIS A 98 -5.27 -10.50 -2.21
CA HIS A 98 -6.11 -11.11 -1.18
C HIS A 98 -7.40 -10.32 -0.88
N GLY A 99 -7.59 -9.17 -1.51
CA GLY A 99 -8.70 -8.23 -1.24
C GLY A 99 -8.55 -7.46 0.07
N LYS A 100 -8.22 -8.16 1.17
CA LYS A 100 -8.05 -7.60 2.51
C LYS A 100 -6.64 -7.86 3.04
N THR A 101 -6.09 -6.90 3.77
CA THR A 101 -4.74 -6.98 4.40
C THR A 101 -4.75 -7.58 5.80
N ARG A 102 -5.93 -7.85 6.35
CA ARG A 102 -6.12 -8.43 7.68
C ARG A 102 -7.17 -9.52 7.59
N HIS A 103 -6.80 -10.73 8.02
CA HIS A 103 -7.75 -11.81 8.21
C HIS A 103 -8.55 -11.54 9.49
N VAL A 104 -9.86 -11.41 9.36
CA VAL A 104 -10.77 -11.13 10.49
C VAL A 104 -11.41 -12.39 11.08
N GLY A 105 -11.17 -13.57 10.50
CA GLY A 105 -11.82 -14.83 10.91
C GLY A 105 -12.93 -15.30 9.96
N LYS A 106 -13.41 -16.54 10.16
CA LYS A 106 -14.64 -17.04 9.53
C LYS A 106 -15.83 -16.46 10.30
N HIS A 107 -16.74 -15.80 9.59
CA HIS A 107 -17.96 -15.23 10.17
C HIS A 107 -19.17 -16.02 9.66
N PRO A 108 -20.19 -16.27 10.50
CA PRO A 108 -21.45 -16.83 10.03
C PRO A 108 -22.08 -15.87 9.00
N LEU A 109 -22.52 -16.42 7.88
CA LEU A 109 -23.19 -15.70 6.79
C LEU A 109 -24.48 -15.08 7.34
N GLY A 110 -24.51 -13.75 7.54
CA GLY A 110 -25.69 -13.04 8.01
C GLY A 110 -25.38 -11.64 8.56
N ASN A 111 -24.41 -11.53 9.47
CA ASN A 111 -24.25 -10.30 10.28
C ASN A 111 -22.91 -9.58 10.06
N GLY A 112 -22.43 -9.54 8.81
CA GLY A 112 -21.13 -8.92 8.48
C GLY A 112 -20.99 -7.48 8.98
N LYS A 113 -22.07 -6.69 8.88
CA LYS A 113 -22.12 -5.29 9.31
C LYS A 113 -21.99 -5.13 10.84
N LEU A 114 -22.66 -5.99 11.62
CA LEU A 114 -22.55 -5.98 13.09
C LEU A 114 -21.11 -6.26 13.53
N TYR A 115 -20.45 -7.24 12.91
CA TYR A 115 -19.06 -7.56 13.20
C TYR A 115 -18.09 -6.45 12.79
N GLU A 116 -18.32 -5.78 11.66
CA GLU A 116 -17.53 -4.60 11.24
C GLU A 116 -17.64 -3.46 12.26
N LEU A 117 -18.85 -3.18 12.76
CA LEU A 117 -19.05 -2.20 13.83
C LEU A 117 -18.35 -2.61 15.13
N MET A 118 -18.38 -3.90 15.49
CA MET A 118 -17.67 -4.41 16.67
C MET A 118 -16.15 -4.30 16.54
N ASP A 119 -15.56 -4.56 15.36
CA ASP A 119 -14.11 -4.36 15.15
C ASP A 119 -13.73 -2.88 15.19
N THR A 120 -14.55 -2.01 14.59
CA THR A 120 -14.39 -0.54 14.65
C THR A 120 -14.45 -0.03 16.10
N LEU A 121 -15.35 -0.57 16.90
CA LEU A 121 -15.45 -0.23 18.32
C LEU A 121 -14.21 -0.68 19.12
N LYS A 122 -13.63 -1.84 18.77
CA LYS A 122 -12.37 -2.28 19.38
C LYS A 122 -11.20 -1.36 19.01
N SER A 123 -11.07 -0.97 17.74
CA SER A 123 -9.99 -0.08 17.30
C SER A 123 -10.10 1.30 17.96
N LEU A 124 -11.30 1.88 18.03
CA LEU A 124 -11.54 3.16 18.71
C LEU A 124 -11.21 3.11 20.20
N ARG A 125 -11.47 2.00 20.89
CA ARG A 125 -11.07 1.83 22.30
C ARG A 125 -9.55 1.84 22.48
N THR A 126 -8.82 1.13 21.63
CA THR A 126 -7.34 1.17 21.65
C THR A 126 -6.80 2.55 21.30
N GLU A 127 -7.47 3.30 20.42
CA GLU A 127 -7.08 4.67 20.09
C GLU A 127 -7.35 5.63 21.24
N LEU A 128 -8.46 5.45 21.96
CA LEU A 128 -8.80 6.22 23.16
C LEU A 128 -7.73 6.05 24.24
N GLU A 129 -7.32 4.80 24.51
CA GLU A 129 -6.25 4.52 25.48
C GLU A 129 -4.96 5.23 25.11
N ARG A 130 -4.58 5.23 23.83
CA ARG A 130 -3.41 5.95 23.33
C ARG A 130 -3.56 7.46 23.50
N ALA A 131 -4.71 8.03 23.15
CA ALA A 131 -4.97 9.46 23.28
C ALA A 131 -4.92 9.94 24.75
N LEU A 132 -5.38 9.10 25.69
CA LEU A 132 -5.29 9.36 27.13
C LEU A 132 -3.84 9.32 27.62
N LEU A 133 -3.05 8.34 27.20
CA LEU A 133 -1.61 8.24 27.51
C LEU A 133 -0.84 9.48 27.03
N GLU A 134 -1.16 9.94 25.82
CA GLU A 134 -0.52 11.11 25.19
C GLU A 134 -1.15 12.44 25.62
N LYS A 135 -2.14 12.42 26.55
CA LYS A 135 -2.85 13.59 27.08
C LYS A 135 -3.49 14.49 26.00
N ARG A 136 -3.93 13.90 24.89
CA ARG A 136 -4.61 14.61 23.79
C ARG A 136 -6.09 14.78 24.12
N THR A 137 -6.44 15.91 24.74
CA THR A 137 -7.80 16.16 25.27
C THR A 137 -8.88 16.29 24.19
N GLU A 138 -8.56 16.92 23.07
CA GLU A 138 -9.52 17.08 21.96
C GLU A 138 -9.78 15.76 21.23
N ASP A 139 -8.72 14.98 20.96
CA ASP A 139 -8.84 13.65 20.37
C ASP A 139 -9.64 12.71 21.27
N THR A 140 -9.41 12.76 22.59
CA THR A 140 -10.17 11.98 23.58
C THR A 140 -11.67 12.29 23.50
N LYS A 141 -12.06 13.57 23.36
CA LYS A 141 -13.48 13.96 23.21
C LYS A 141 -14.05 13.46 21.89
N ARG A 142 -13.30 13.57 20.79
CA ARG A 142 -13.71 13.08 19.47
C ARG A 142 -13.94 11.57 19.50
N ILE A 143 -12.95 10.81 19.93
CA ILE A 143 -13.00 9.33 19.99
C ILE A 143 -14.15 8.86 20.90
N ASN A 144 -14.40 9.53 22.02
CA ASN A 144 -15.54 9.19 22.89
C ASN A 144 -16.91 9.43 22.22
N ARG A 145 -17.05 10.45 21.36
CA ARG A 145 -18.27 10.62 20.55
C ARG A 145 -18.41 9.50 19.54
N ASP A 146 -17.32 9.21 18.82
CA ASP A 146 -17.30 8.15 17.80
C ASP A 146 -17.64 6.78 18.40
N ILE A 147 -17.13 6.46 19.59
CA ILE A 147 -17.48 5.24 20.33
C ILE A 147 -18.98 5.18 20.64
N ARG A 148 -19.58 6.28 21.09
CA ARG A 148 -21.03 6.32 21.40
C ARG A 148 -21.88 6.14 20.16
N ASP A 149 -21.46 6.72 19.03
CA ASP A 149 -22.19 6.62 17.77
C ASP A 149 -22.11 5.18 17.22
N VAL A 150 -20.93 4.56 17.23
CA VAL A 150 -20.77 3.14 16.85
C VAL A 150 -21.57 2.22 17.78
N GLN A 151 -21.60 2.48 19.09
CA GLN A 151 -22.45 1.73 20.03
C GLN A 151 -23.94 1.86 19.72
N ARG A 152 -24.39 3.05 19.28
CA ARG A 152 -25.77 3.26 18.86
C ARG A 152 -26.10 2.43 17.62
N MET A 153 -25.22 2.45 16.61
CA MET A 153 -25.37 1.66 15.38
C MET A 153 -25.42 0.16 15.68
N ILE A 154 -24.59 -0.35 16.60
CA ILE A 154 -24.63 -1.75 17.04
C ILE A 154 -25.99 -2.12 17.64
N ASN A 155 -26.55 -1.24 18.48
CA ASN A 155 -27.85 -1.47 19.12
C ASN A 155 -29.03 -1.39 18.13
N GLU A 156 -28.90 -0.59 17.08
CA GLU A 156 -29.90 -0.47 16.00
C GLU A 156 -29.89 -1.72 15.10
N GLU A 157 -28.70 -2.17 14.70
CA GLU A 157 -28.55 -3.40 13.89
C GLU A 157 -28.99 -4.65 14.65
N GLY A 158 -28.75 -4.72 15.97
CA GLY A 158 -29.21 -5.83 16.82
C GLY A 158 -30.73 -5.84 17.12
N ARG A 159 -31.50 -4.81 16.73
CA ARG A 159 -32.97 -4.77 16.85
C ARG A 159 -33.71 -5.26 15.62
N HIS A 160 -32.99 -5.47 14.51
CA HIS A 160 -33.57 -5.95 13.26
C HIS A 160 -33.55 -7.49 13.13
N GLU A 161 -33.16 -8.20 14.19
CA GLU A 161 -33.36 -9.64 14.41
C GLU A 161 -34.62 -9.89 15.25
#